data_AF-A0A7S1CTF3-F1
#
_entry.id   AF-A0A7S1CTF3-F1
#
_cell.length_a   1.000
_cell.length_b   1.000
_cell.length_c   1.000
_cell.angle_alpha   90.00
_cell.angle_beta   90.00
_cell.angle_gamma   90.00
#
_symmetry.space_group_name_H-M   'P 1'
#
loop_
_entity.id
_entity.type
_entity.pdbx_description
1 polymer ?
#
loop_
_entity_poly.entity_id
_entity_poly.type
_entity_poly.pdbx_seq_one_letter_code
_entity_poly.pdbx_strand_id
1 'polypeptide(L)'
;ANIKSMKDSAESLEQVRGPSVCVLPISDGLSPNQNISCDDYNAVREEGKPHVLLDVRVTRQFEMCSLDGSVNLPLEELVSKLEQVEKLSNGELPVYCLCRRGIASAEAVKILQKAKDDESAKG
;
A
#
# COMPACT_ATOMS: atom_id res chain seq x y z
N ALA A 1 -16.37 25.72 -9.01
CA ALA A 1 -16.08 25.56 -10.46
C ALA A 1 -16.96 24.43 -11.00
N ASN A 2 -17.49 24.57 -12.20
CA ASN A 2 -18.34 23.54 -12.82
C ASN A 2 -17.55 22.96 -14.01
N ILE A 3 -16.99 21.77 -13.84
CA ILE A 3 -16.21 21.08 -14.86
C ILE A 3 -17.20 20.42 -15.82
N LYS A 4 -17.30 20.92 -17.06
CA LYS A 4 -18.29 20.43 -18.05
C LYS A 4 -17.71 19.42 -19.03
N SER A 5 -16.40 19.20 -19.01
CA SER A 5 -15.68 18.30 -19.89
C SER A 5 -14.36 17.85 -19.27
N MET A 6 -13.84 16.70 -19.72
CA MET A 6 -12.49 16.24 -19.39
C MET A 6 -11.41 17.26 -19.82
N LYS A 7 -11.66 18.03 -20.88
CA LYS A 7 -10.77 19.13 -21.31
C LYS A 7 -10.76 20.27 -20.30
N ASP A 8 -11.93 20.74 -19.89
CA ASP A 8 -12.07 21.77 -18.85
C ASP A 8 -11.44 21.32 -17.52
N SER A 9 -11.48 20.01 -17.22
CA SER A 9 -10.84 19.44 -16.04
C SER A 9 -9.31 19.51 -16.13
N ALA A 10 -8.74 19.23 -17.30
CA ALA A 10 -7.29 19.27 -17.53
C ALA A 10 -6.75 20.71 -17.45
N GLU A 11 -7.44 21.67 -18.08
CA GLU A 11 -7.07 23.09 -18.00
C GLU A 11 -7.20 23.64 -16.57
N SER A 12 -8.24 23.21 -15.83
CA SER A 12 -8.40 23.61 -14.42
C SER A 12 -7.31 23.04 -13.50
N LEU A 13 -6.63 21.95 -13.88
CA LEU A 13 -5.51 21.38 -13.12
C LEU A 13 -4.24 22.24 -13.25
N GLU A 14 -4.07 23.02 -14.32
CA GLU A 14 -2.90 23.90 -14.48
C GLU A 14 -2.87 25.04 -13.45
N GLN A 15 -4.03 25.42 -12.91
CA GLN A 15 -4.14 26.47 -11.89
C GLN A 15 -4.11 25.95 -10.44
N VAL A 16 -4.10 24.64 -10.23
CA VAL A 16 -4.05 24.12 -8.85
C VAL A 16 -2.65 24.24 -8.28
N ARG A 17 -2.53 24.82 -7.07
CA ARG A 17 -1.27 24.88 -6.31
C ARG A 17 -0.99 23.59 -5.53
N GLY A 18 -1.47 22.46 -6.04
CA GLY A 18 -1.20 21.13 -5.49
C GLY A 18 0.07 20.54 -6.11
N PRO A 19 0.75 19.60 -5.45
CA PRO A 19 1.84 18.88 -6.09
C PRO A 19 1.29 18.14 -7.32
N SER A 20 1.88 18.41 -8.49
CA SER A 20 1.48 17.83 -9.80
C SER A 20 1.62 16.29 -9.83
N VAL A 21 2.44 15.77 -8.93
CA VAL A 21 2.66 14.34 -8.73
C VAL A 21 2.31 14.04 -7.29
N CYS A 22 1.69 12.89 -7.05
CA CYS A 22 1.66 12.26 -5.74
C CYS A 22 3.08 11.80 -5.35
N VAL A 23 4.04 12.73 -5.25
CA VAL A 23 5.31 12.48 -4.59
C VAL A 23 4.96 12.36 -3.13
N LEU A 24 4.76 11.11 -2.71
CA LEU A 24 4.88 10.77 -1.31
C LEU A 24 6.25 11.29 -0.87
N PRO A 25 6.38 11.96 0.30
CA PRO A 25 7.69 12.18 0.86
C PRO A 25 8.37 10.81 0.88
N ILE A 26 9.57 10.72 0.31
CA ILE A 26 10.42 9.53 0.42
C ILE A 26 10.40 9.20 1.90
N SER A 27 9.67 8.15 2.27
CA SER A 27 9.56 7.77 3.67
C SER A 27 10.96 7.37 4.08
N ASP A 28 11.63 8.21 4.87
CA ASP A 28 13.00 7.99 5.36
C ASP A 28 13.18 6.51 5.69
N GLY A 29 13.98 5.81 4.88
CA GLY A 29 14.36 4.41 5.12
C GLY A 29 13.60 3.32 4.37
N LEU A 30 12.86 3.59 3.29
CA LEU A 30 12.48 2.54 2.32
C LEU A 30 13.32 2.62 1.04
N SER A 31 13.75 1.46 0.56
CA SER A 31 14.44 1.32 -0.72
C SER A 31 13.44 1.47 -1.89
N PRO A 32 13.88 1.85 -3.10
CA PRO A 32 12.98 1.98 -4.26
C PRO A 32 12.16 0.72 -4.55
N ASN A 33 12.74 -0.45 -4.28
CA ASN A 33 12.13 -1.76 -4.49
C ASN A 33 11.04 -2.11 -3.45
N GLN A 34 10.86 -1.27 -2.44
CA GLN A 34 9.86 -1.42 -1.37
C GLN A 34 8.69 -0.44 -1.54
N ASN A 35 8.60 0.20 -2.71
CA ASN A 35 7.51 1.08 -3.10
C ASN A 35 6.95 0.62 -4.46
N ILE A 36 5.64 0.80 -4.65
CA ILE A 36 4.96 0.56 -5.91
C ILE A 36 3.94 1.69 -6.12
N SER A 37 3.83 2.16 -7.37
CA SER A 37 2.80 3.15 -7.73
C SER A 37 1.41 2.48 -7.79
N CYS A 38 0.35 3.29 -7.76
CA CYS A 38 -1.01 2.76 -7.91
C CYS A 38 -1.25 2.16 -9.30
N ASP A 39 -0.67 2.74 -10.36
CA ASP A 39 -0.78 2.23 -11.73
C ASP A 39 -0.08 0.88 -11.87
N ASP A 40 1.14 0.75 -11.35
CA ASP A 40 1.90 -0.50 -11.39
C ASP A 40 1.21 -1.59 -10.57
N TYR A 41 0.70 -1.24 -9.39
CA TYR A 41 -0.04 -2.19 -8.56
C TYR A 41 -1.36 -2.61 -9.23
N ASN A 42 -2.04 -1.70 -9.93
CA ASN A 42 -3.23 -2.05 -10.69
C ASN A 42 -2.90 -3.04 -11.82
N ALA A 43 -1.77 -2.89 -12.50
CA ALA A 43 -1.32 -3.86 -13.50
C ALA A 43 -1.12 -5.27 -12.90
N VAL A 44 -0.53 -5.37 -11.69
CA VAL A 44 -0.39 -6.65 -10.97
C VAL A 44 -1.75 -7.31 -10.73
N ARG A 45 -2.79 -6.52 -10.39
CA ARG A 45 -4.16 -7.01 -10.16
C ARG A 45 -4.83 -7.46 -11.46
N GLU A 46 -4.76 -6.65 -12.52
CA GLU A 46 -5.36 -6.96 -13.82
C GLU A 46 -4.73 -8.20 -14.47
N GLU A 47 -3.43 -8.40 -14.27
CA GLU A 47 -2.72 -9.61 -14.73
C GLU A 47 -3.04 -10.86 -13.91
N GLY A 48 -3.75 -10.72 -12.77
CA GLY A 48 -4.09 -11.84 -11.90
C GLY A 48 -2.88 -12.51 -11.25
N LYS A 49 -1.76 -11.79 -11.10
CA LYS A 49 -0.56 -12.33 -10.45
C LYS A 49 -0.89 -12.71 -9.00
N PRO A 50 -0.53 -13.91 -8.51
CA PRO A 50 -0.74 -14.29 -7.12
C PRO A 50 -0.01 -13.33 -6.17
N HIS A 51 -0.75 -12.70 -5.26
CA HIS A 51 -0.21 -11.76 -4.27
C HIS A 51 -1.14 -11.62 -3.06
N VAL A 52 -0.60 -11.03 -1.99
CA VAL A 52 -1.39 -10.61 -0.82
C VAL A 52 -1.48 -9.10 -0.81
N LEU A 53 -2.68 -8.57 -0.62
CA LEU A 53 -2.90 -7.15 -0.35
C LEU A 53 -3.34 -6.95 1.10
N LEU A 54 -2.47 -6.36 1.91
CA LEU A 54 -2.77 -5.97 3.29
C LEU A 54 -3.24 -4.53 3.33
N ASP A 55 -4.47 -4.32 3.78
CA ASP A 55 -4.97 -2.98 4.11
C ASP A 55 -4.74 -2.70 5.59
N VAL A 56 -3.77 -1.82 5.87
CA VAL A 56 -3.33 -1.52 7.24
C VAL A 56 -4.08 -0.36 7.89
N ARG A 57 -5.18 0.09 7.25
CA ARG A 57 -6.09 1.07 7.85
C ARG A 57 -6.89 0.44 8.99
N VAL A 58 -7.41 1.29 9.87
CA VAL A 58 -8.38 0.87 10.90
C VAL A 58 -9.62 0.24 10.24
N THR A 59 -10.22 -0.74 10.90
CA THR A 59 -11.36 -1.53 10.38
C THR A 59 -12.49 -0.68 9.85
N ARG A 60 -12.87 0.39 10.55
CA ARG A 60 -13.92 1.31 10.09
C ARG A 60 -13.61 1.94 8.71
N GLN A 61 -12.36 2.23 8.39
CA GLN A 61 -11.98 2.77 7.07
C GLN A 61 -12.05 1.70 5.99
N PHE A 62 -11.69 0.47 6.33
CA PHE A 62 -11.77 -0.68 5.44
C PHE A 62 -13.23 -1.04 5.10
N GLU A 63 -14.10 -1.07 6.10
CA GLU A 63 -15.54 -1.35 5.93
C GLU A 63 -16.26 -0.32 5.06
N MET A 64 -15.81 0.94 5.09
CA MET A 64 -16.38 1.99 4.23
C MET A 64 -16.03 1.78 2.75
N CYS A 65 -14.80 1.36 2.46
CA CYS A 65 -14.36 1.00 1.13
C CYS A 65 -13.04 0.22 1.21
N SER A 66 -12.93 -0.85 0.43
CA SER A 66 -11.73 -1.68 0.32
C SER A 66 -11.57 -2.18 -1.12
N LEU A 67 -10.37 -2.64 -1.45
CA LEU A 67 -10.13 -3.29 -2.74
C LEU A 67 -10.52 -4.76 -2.63
N ASP A 68 -11.15 -5.30 -3.67
CA ASP A 68 -11.48 -6.73 -3.72
C ASP A 68 -10.23 -7.59 -3.53
N GLY A 69 -10.34 -8.59 -2.66
CA GLY A 69 -9.25 -9.49 -2.28
C GLY A 69 -8.29 -8.94 -1.23
N SER A 70 -8.48 -7.69 -0.76
CA SER A 70 -7.67 -7.14 0.34
C SER A 70 -8.04 -7.75 1.69
N VAL A 71 -7.02 -7.94 2.53
CA VAL A 71 -7.17 -8.40 3.91
C VAL A 71 -6.91 -7.22 4.84
N ASN A 72 -7.87 -6.90 5.70
CA ASN A 72 -7.67 -5.86 6.71
C ASN A 72 -6.81 -6.38 7.86
N LEU A 73 -5.68 -5.72 8.09
CA LEU A 73 -4.81 -5.97 9.22
C LEU A 73 -4.30 -4.62 9.73
N PRO A 74 -5.06 -3.94 10.61
CA PRO A 74 -4.70 -2.61 11.11
C PRO A 74 -3.27 -2.58 11.61
N LEU A 75 -2.56 -1.48 11.33
CA LEU A 75 -1.13 -1.35 11.64
C LEU A 75 -0.80 -1.68 13.11
N GLU A 76 -1.67 -1.30 14.04
CA GLU A 76 -1.54 -1.58 15.48
C GLU A 76 -1.52 -3.09 15.83
N GLU A 77 -2.18 -3.91 15.01
CA GLU A 77 -2.24 -5.36 15.19
C GLU A 77 -1.19 -6.12 14.36
N LEU A 78 -0.51 -5.44 13.44
CA LEU A 78 0.40 -6.09 12.48
C LEU A 78 1.54 -6.83 13.19
N VAL A 79 2.14 -6.21 14.22
CA VAL A 79 3.28 -6.78 14.96
C VAL A 79 2.91 -8.08 15.67
N SER A 80 1.68 -8.19 16.20
CA SER A 80 1.20 -9.39 16.90
C SER A 80 0.65 -10.46 15.95
N LYS A 81 0.46 -10.14 14.67
CA LYS A 81 -0.13 -11.03 13.66
C LYS A 81 0.82 -11.33 12.49
N LEU A 82 2.13 -11.26 12.71
CA LEU A 82 3.15 -11.56 11.69
C LEU A 82 3.02 -12.99 11.13
N GLU A 83 2.77 -13.98 11.99
CA GLU A 83 2.52 -15.37 11.57
C GLU A 83 1.29 -15.51 10.67
N GLN A 84 0.28 -14.64 10.84
CA GLN A 84 -0.89 -14.63 9.96
C GLN A 84 -0.51 -14.13 8.57
N VAL A 85 0.35 -13.10 8.49
CA VAL A 85 0.84 -12.58 7.21
C VAL A 85 1.64 -13.64 6.46
N GLU A 86 2.52 -14.37 7.16
CA GLU A 86 3.29 -15.47 6.58
C GLU A 86 2.38 -16.58 6.03
N LYS A 87 1.34 -16.97 6.78
CA LYS A 87 0.35 -17.95 6.32
C LYS A 87 -0.45 -17.47 5.11
N LEU A 88 -0.79 -16.18 5.06
CA LEU A 88 -1.50 -15.60 3.92
C LEU A 88 -0.62 -15.59 2.65
N SER A 89 0.67 -15.32 2.80
CA SER A 89 1.62 -15.32 1.68
C SER A 89 2.19 -16.70 1.36
N ASN A 90 1.89 -17.73 2.15
CA ASN A 90 2.60 -19.00 2.15
C ASN A 90 4.14 -18.84 2.25
N GLY A 91 4.62 -17.73 2.81
CA GLY A 91 6.05 -17.36 2.84
C GLY A 91 6.68 -16.99 1.48
N GLU A 92 5.98 -17.23 0.36
CA GLU A 92 6.54 -17.08 -1.00
C GLU A 92 5.91 -15.93 -1.80
N LEU A 93 4.64 -15.60 -1.54
CA LEU A 93 3.90 -14.60 -2.31
C LEU A 93 4.33 -13.17 -1.95
N PRO A 94 4.33 -12.25 -2.93
CA PRO A 94 4.58 -10.84 -2.66
C PRO A 94 3.44 -10.25 -1.81
N VAL A 95 3.83 -9.46 -0.81
CA VAL A 95 2.91 -8.77 0.10
C VAL A 95 2.94 -7.27 -0.17
N TYR A 96 1.79 -6.71 -0.52
CA TYR A 96 1.60 -5.27 -0.75
C TYR A 96 0.84 -4.64 0.42
N CYS A 97 1.27 -3.47 0.87
CA CYS A 97 0.63 -2.74 1.97
C CYS A 97 -0.10 -1.49 1.47
N LEU A 98 -1.38 -1.34 1.81
CA LEU A 98 -2.22 -0.21 1.43
C LEU A 98 -2.61 0.62 2.65
N CYS A 99 -2.52 1.94 2.53
CA CYS A 99 -3.13 2.87 3.47
C CYS A 99 -3.66 4.12 2.75
N ARG A 100 -4.17 5.11 3.49
CA ARG A 100 -4.78 6.32 2.90
C ARG A 100 -3.77 7.27 2.23
N ARG A 101 -2.56 7.40 2.80
CA ARG A 101 -1.59 8.47 2.44
C ARG A 101 -0.14 7.99 2.29
N GLY A 102 0.09 6.69 2.23
CA GLY A 102 1.45 6.10 2.16
C GLY A 102 2.21 6.01 3.49
N ILE A 103 1.82 6.74 4.54
CA ILE A 103 2.57 6.78 5.83
C ILE A 103 2.51 5.44 6.57
N ALA A 104 1.29 4.96 6.88
CA ALA A 104 1.10 3.73 7.65
C ALA A 104 1.54 2.48 6.87
N SER A 105 1.37 2.46 5.54
CA SER A 105 1.86 1.38 4.70
C SER A 105 3.39 1.32 4.68
N ALA A 106 4.08 2.47 4.70
CA ALA A 106 5.53 2.49 4.78
C ALA A 106 6.04 1.92 6.13
N GLU A 107 5.35 2.22 7.23
CA GLU A 107 5.66 1.64 8.54
C GLU A 107 5.41 0.12 8.56
N ALA A 108 4.30 -0.33 7.98
CA ALA A 108 4.00 -1.76 7.84
C ALA A 108 5.11 -2.53 7.10
N VAL A 109 5.62 -1.98 6.00
CA VAL A 109 6.72 -2.58 5.24
C VAL A 109 7.98 -2.71 6.09
N LYS A 110 8.31 -1.71 6.91
CA LYS A 110 9.46 -1.78 7.82
C LYS A 110 9.30 -2.87 8.88
N ILE A 111 8.10 -3.01 9.44
CA ILE A 111 7.78 -4.06 10.42
C ILE A 111 7.96 -5.45 9.79
N LEU A 112 7.40 -5.65 8.60
CA LEU A 112 7.51 -6.92 7.86
C LEU A 112 8.95 -7.25 7.47
N GLN A 113 9.71 -6.25 7.00
CA GLN A 113 11.11 -6.43 6.64
C GLN A 113 11.95 -6.85 7.85
N LYS A 114 11.79 -6.15 8.97
CA LYS A 114 12.51 -6.48 10.20
C LYS A 114 12.21 -7.90 10.68
N ALA A 115 10.95 -8.32 10.63
CA ALA A 115 10.57 -9.68 10.99
C ALA A 115 11.30 -10.73 10.13
N LYS A 116 11.37 -10.50 8.81
CA LYS A 116 12.08 -11.36 7.87
C LYS A 116 13.60 -11.43 8.13
N ASP A 117 14.20 -10.29 8.48
CA ASP A 117 15.62 -10.21 8.81
C ASP A 117 15.92 -10.95 10.13
N ASP A 118 15.04 -10.83 11.13
CA ASP A 118 15.16 -11.51 12.43
C ASP A 118 14.99 -13.05 12.31
N GLU A 119 14.17 -13.53 11.38
CA GLU A 119 14.07 -14.97 11.07
C GLU A 119 15.34 -15.51 10.41
N SER A 120 15.92 -14.75 9.47
CA SER A 120 17.15 -15.16 8.77
C SER A 120 18.38 -15.21 9.69
N ALA A 121 18.37 -14.47 10.80
CA ALA A 121 19.45 -14.46 11.79
C ALA A 121 19.42 -15.65 12.78
N LYS A 122 18.35 -16.44 12.79
CA LYS A 122 18.20 -17.63 13.66
C LYS A 122 18.49 -18.96 12.95
N GLY A 123 18.81 -18.92 11.66
CA GLY A 123 19.18 -20.07 10.82
C GLY A 123 20.66 -20.43 10.87
#